data_AF-A0A251Q852-F1
#
_entry.id   AF-A0A251Q852-F1
#
_cell.length_a   1.000
_cell.length_b   1.000
_cell.length_c   1.000
_cell.angle_alpha   90.00
_cell.angle_beta   90.00
_cell.angle_gamma   90.00
#
_symmetry.space_group_name_H-M   'P 1'
#
loop_
_entity.id
_entity.type
_entity.pdbx_description
1 polymer ?
#
loop_
_entity_poly.entity_id
_entity_poly.type
_entity_poly.pdbx_seq_one_letter_code
_entity_poly.pdbx_strand_id
1 'polypeptide(L)'
;MRYGVWRRRRVSVGSILIVCALCAGMGLLMLNLRQVDPPTSPDFPMQIHNSDSESESGGEVGVEDEPESKSKRKSNSCATVEEMGKDFKGGFWEESLRVRKLIQHHFDLNGASRVRNLPPEQFCQHGFVMGKASEAGFGNEMYKILNGAALSILLNRSLIIGQTRGKFPFGDYISYSNVSFTMREIKHLWRLNKCVKKYGRQLIMRTDDFEKPTQTNVLCSDWRKWKQPIIWFQGTNDAVAAQFFLKNIHPEMRNAASILFGKPEVLHSRPNVFGELMRVLITPSEDVEDAVNWVLSGVEPDISLHMRMLMNKSIRAAQAALNCIRKAKQNLGKSPRPRVVIVSDTPSLVKSITPNISKFAEVIHFDYELFKGNISDSRKGLHSLDFRMKDWGPAPRWVAFVDFFLASHAKYAVVSGAHRRVGTTYAQLIAALAAANNLGTYIHIVFG
;
A
#
# COMPACT_ATOMS: atom_id res chain seq x y z
N MET A 1 -41.00 -3.41 61.75
CA MET A 1 -41.72 -4.41 60.92
C MET A 1 -40.78 -4.92 59.81
N ARG A 2 -41.12 -6.03 59.14
CA ARG A 2 -40.16 -6.88 58.40
C ARG A 2 -39.64 -6.25 57.09
N TYR A 3 -38.35 -6.41 56.82
CA TYR A 3 -37.74 -6.19 55.50
C TYR A 3 -38.19 -7.26 54.49
N GLY A 4 -38.57 -6.85 53.27
CA GLY A 4 -38.98 -7.75 52.20
C GLY A 4 -37.79 -8.37 51.45
N VAL A 5 -37.60 -9.69 51.56
CA VAL A 5 -36.56 -10.43 50.84
C VAL A 5 -37.04 -10.80 49.43
N TRP A 6 -36.40 -10.23 48.41
CA TRP A 6 -36.68 -10.56 47.01
C TRP A 6 -36.10 -11.94 46.65
N ARG A 7 -36.97 -12.95 46.47
CA ARG A 7 -36.57 -14.30 46.04
C ARG A 7 -36.06 -14.29 44.59
N ARG A 8 -34.75 -14.43 44.38
CA ARG A 8 -34.19 -14.83 43.08
C ARG A 8 -34.72 -16.23 42.71
N ARG A 9 -35.59 -16.32 41.69
CA ARG A 9 -35.92 -17.60 41.05
C ARG A 9 -34.64 -18.14 40.40
N ARG A 10 -34.20 -19.35 40.79
CA ARG A 10 -33.14 -20.07 40.06
C ARG A 10 -33.71 -20.51 38.71
N VAL A 11 -33.17 -19.99 37.62
CA VAL A 11 -33.46 -20.50 36.27
C VAL A 11 -32.81 -21.89 36.18
N SER A 12 -33.57 -22.89 35.72
CA SER A 12 -33.04 -24.24 35.55
C SER A 12 -31.97 -24.25 34.46
N VAL A 13 -30.84 -24.94 34.71
CA VAL A 13 -29.75 -25.12 33.73
C VAL A 13 -30.28 -25.77 32.45
N GLY A 14 -31.26 -26.67 32.55
CA GLY A 14 -31.93 -27.27 31.40
C GLY A 14 -32.64 -26.24 30.51
N SER A 15 -33.27 -25.21 31.10
CA SER A 15 -33.91 -24.13 30.34
C SER A 15 -32.90 -23.31 29.52
N ILE A 16 -31.70 -23.09 30.06
CA ILE A 16 -30.63 -22.37 29.35
C ILE A 16 -30.10 -23.22 28.19
N LEU A 17 -29.89 -24.53 28.41
CA LEU A 17 -29.43 -25.45 27.37
C LEU A 17 -30.42 -25.57 26.20
N ILE A 18 -31.73 -25.60 26.49
CA ILE A 18 -32.78 -25.59 25.45
C ILE A 18 -32.73 -24.30 24.62
N VAL A 19 -32.58 -23.13 25.25
CA VAL A 19 -32.44 -21.85 24.52
C VAL A 19 -31.18 -21.84 23.65
N CYS A 20 -30.04 -22.30 24.17
CA CYS A 20 -28.80 -22.43 23.39
C CYS A 20 -28.97 -23.36 22.18
N ALA A 21 -29.64 -24.50 22.34
CA ALA A 21 -29.92 -25.44 21.25
C ALA A 21 -30.84 -24.83 20.18
N LEU A 22 -31.88 -24.09 20.58
CA LEU A 22 -32.78 -23.37 19.66
C LEU A 22 -32.06 -22.24 18.90
N CYS A 23 -31.18 -21.49 19.57
CA CYS A 23 -30.36 -20.47 18.93
C CYS A 23 -29.36 -21.08 17.93
N ALA A 24 -28.72 -22.20 18.27
CA ALA A 24 -27.83 -22.92 17.36
C ALA A 24 -28.59 -23.48 16.14
N GLY A 25 -29.78 -24.05 16.37
CA GLY A 25 -30.67 -24.55 15.32
C GLY A 25 -31.11 -23.46 14.35
N MET A 26 -31.57 -22.31 14.85
CA MET A 26 -31.90 -21.15 14.00
C MET A 26 -30.67 -20.59 13.27
N GLY A 27 -29.50 -20.56 13.90
CA GLY A 27 -28.25 -20.13 13.26
C GLY A 27 -27.88 -21.01 12.07
N LEU A 28 -27.98 -22.34 12.23
CA LEU A 28 -27.77 -23.30 11.15
C LEU A 28 -28.87 -23.23 10.08
N LEU A 29 -30.13 -22.98 10.46
CA LEU A 29 -31.22 -22.81 9.49
C LEU A 29 -31.03 -21.54 8.65
N MET A 30 -30.64 -20.41 9.26
CA MET A 30 -30.33 -19.16 8.57
C MET A 30 -29.10 -19.26 7.66
N LEU A 31 -28.13 -20.12 7.99
CA LEU A 31 -26.99 -20.40 7.12
C LEU A 31 -27.37 -21.24 5.89
N ASN A 32 -28.35 -22.16 6.02
CA ASN A 32 -28.85 -22.97 4.90
C ASN A 32 -29.94 -22.25 4.07
N LEU A 33 -30.68 -21.32 4.65
CA LEU A 33 -31.69 -20.49 3.96
C LEU A 33 -31.09 -19.28 3.25
N ARG A 34 -29.77 -19.03 3.40
CA ARG A 34 -29.09 -17.99 2.66
C ARG A 34 -28.88 -18.46 1.22
N GLN A 35 -29.79 -18.08 0.34
CA GLN A 35 -29.66 -18.28 -1.10
C GLN A 35 -28.25 -17.90 -1.56
N VAL A 36 -27.55 -18.88 -2.10
CA VAL A 36 -26.36 -18.65 -2.92
C VAL A 36 -26.86 -18.02 -4.21
N ASP A 37 -26.42 -16.80 -4.51
CA ASP A 37 -26.75 -16.15 -5.79
C ASP A 37 -26.36 -17.09 -6.94
N PRO A 38 -27.28 -17.41 -7.87
CA PRO A 38 -26.97 -18.32 -8.97
C PRO A 38 -25.91 -17.71 -9.88
N PRO A 39 -25.02 -18.52 -10.50
CA PRO A 39 -24.06 -18.02 -11.46
C PRO A 39 -24.80 -17.42 -12.65
N THR A 40 -24.68 -16.11 -12.86
CA THR A 40 -25.24 -15.44 -14.03
C THR A 40 -24.44 -15.83 -15.28
N SER A 41 -24.78 -16.96 -15.88
CA SER A 41 -24.41 -17.31 -17.25
C SER A 41 -25.58 -16.95 -18.17
N PRO A 42 -25.45 -15.95 -19.05
CA PRO A 42 -26.24 -15.90 -20.26
C PRO A 42 -25.54 -16.74 -21.33
N ASP A 43 -26.03 -17.96 -21.52
CA ASP A 43 -25.63 -18.79 -22.67
C ASP A 43 -26.13 -18.12 -23.95
N PHE A 44 -25.26 -17.39 -24.63
CA PHE A 44 -25.46 -16.99 -26.01
C PHE A 44 -24.77 -18.03 -26.92
N PRO A 45 -25.52 -18.82 -27.70
CA PRO A 45 -24.93 -19.70 -28.71
C PRO A 45 -24.38 -18.84 -29.84
N MET A 46 -23.09 -18.50 -29.77
CA MET A 46 -22.39 -17.80 -30.84
C MET A 46 -22.15 -18.77 -32.00
N GLN A 47 -23.19 -18.98 -32.83
CA GLN A 47 -23.03 -19.64 -34.12
C GLN A 47 -22.11 -18.79 -34.99
N ILE A 48 -20.99 -19.38 -35.40
CA ILE A 48 -20.09 -18.80 -36.39
C ILE A 48 -20.72 -19.02 -37.75
N HIS A 49 -21.21 -17.96 -38.38
CA HIS A 49 -21.51 -17.96 -39.81
C HIS A 49 -20.89 -16.73 -40.47
N ASN A 50 -19.85 -16.98 -41.26
CA ASN A 50 -19.42 -16.06 -42.32
C ASN A 50 -20.40 -16.20 -43.49
N SER A 51 -20.96 -15.10 -43.97
CA SER A 51 -21.42 -14.96 -45.36
C SER A 51 -21.72 -13.50 -45.67
N ASP A 52 -21.07 -12.99 -46.70
CA ASP A 52 -21.32 -11.68 -47.31
C ASP A 52 -22.64 -11.66 -48.09
N SER A 53 -23.33 -10.51 -48.11
CA SER A 53 -24.25 -10.00 -49.15
C SER A 53 -24.96 -8.77 -48.54
N GLU A 54 -24.69 -7.56 -49.02
CA GLU A 54 -25.28 -6.89 -50.19
C GLU A 54 -26.59 -6.15 -49.89
N SER A 55 -26.70 -5.01 -50.56
CA SER A 55 -27.64 -3.91 -50.42
C SER A 55 -29.12 -4.24 -50.58
N GLU A 56 -29.98 -3.41 -49.99
CA GLU A 56 -31.04 -2.77 -50.79
C GLU A 56 -31.41 -1.37 -50.26
N SER A 57 -31.92 -0.51 -51.15
CA SER A 57 -32.09 0.93 -50.97
C SER A 57 -33.55 1.37 -50.92
N GLY A 58 -33.84 2.48 -50.23
CA GLY A 58 -35.05 3.26 -50.44
C GLY A 58 -34.85 4.75 -50.13
N GLY A 59 -34.98 5.62 -51.15
CA GLY A 59 -35.32 7.05 -50.96
C GLY A 59 -36.83 7.20 -50.67
N GLU A 60 -37.48 8.34 -50.51
CA GLU A 60 -37.23 9.80 -50.70
C GLU A 60 -38.25 10.54 -49.78
N VAL A 61 -38.22 11.83 -49.42
CA VAL A 61 -37.40 13.07 -49.54
C VAL A 61 -37.79 13.91 -48.28
N GLY A 62 -37.06 14.87 -47.70
CA GLY A 62 -35.94 15.72 -48.09
C GLY A 62 -36.29 17.18 -47.73
N VAL A 63 -35.66 17.76 -46.70
CA VAL A 63 -35.61 19.20 -46.37
C VAL A 63 -34.22 19.50 -45.79
N GLU A 64 -33.69 20.67 -46.11
CA GLU A 64 -32.32 21.10 -45.87
C GLU A 64 -32.01 21.45 -44.41
N ASP A 65 -30.79 21.16 -43.96
CA ASP A 65 -29.98 22.02 -43.08
C ASP A 65 -28.54 21.46 -43.01
N GLU A 66 -27.52 22.31 -43.11
CA GLU A 66 -26.11 21.90 -43.01
C GLU A 66 -25.75 21.42 -41.58
N PRO A 67 -24.98 20.33 -41.44
CA PRO A 67 -24.25 20.05 -40.22
C PRO A 67 -22.73 20.01 -40.44
N GLU A 68 -22.02 20.77 -39.61
CA GLU A 68 -20.57 20.70 -39.39
C GLU A 68 -20.02 19.27 -39.43
N SER A 69 -18.80 19.10 -39.95
CA SER A 69 -18.07 17.83 -39.99
C SER A 69 -17.62 17.33 -38.61
N LYS A 70 -18.58 17.01 -37.74
CA LYS A 70 -18.36 16.27 -36.50
C LYS A 70 -18.07 14.83 -36.87
N SER A 71 -16.78 14.52 -37.01
CA SER A 71 -16.33 13.13 -37.05
C SER A 71 -16.93 12.42 -35.84
N LYS A 72 -17.82 11.45 -36.09
CA LYS A 72 -18.43 10.60 -35.05
C LYS A 72 -17.32 9.72 -34.48
N ARG A 73 -16.51 10.27 -33.56
CA ARG A 73 -15.72 9.48 -32.62
C ARG A 73 -16.71 8.53 -31.95
N LYS A 74 -16.64 7.24 -32.29
CA LYS A 74 -17.31 6.18 -31.55
C LYS A 74 -16.86 6.31 -30.10
N SER A 75 -17.72 6.86 -29.25
CA SER A 75 -17.44 6.98 -27.82
C SER A 75 -17.58 5.60 -27.22
N ASN A 76 -16.48 4.84 -27.20
CA ASN A 76 -16.39 3.64 -26.37
C ASN A 76 -16.70 4.08 -24.93
N SER A 77 -17.78 3.53 -24.36
CA SER A 77 -18.31 3.97 -23.06
C SER A 77 -17.38 3.66 -21.88
N CYS A 78 -16.36 2.82 -22.10
CA CYS A 78 -15.33 2.45 -21.15
C CYS A 78 -13.96 2.60 -21.79
N ALA A 79 -13.04 3.29 -21.11
CA ALA A 79 -11.62 3.29 -21.44
C ALA A 79 -10.92 2.08 -20.81
N THR A 80 -9.93 1.52 -21.50
CA THR A 80 -9.02 0.51 -20.93
C THR A 80 -8.09 1.12 -19.88
N VAL A 81 -7.51 0.30 -19.00
CA VAL A 81 -6.53 0.77 -17.99
C VAL A 81 -5.31 1.41 -18.67
N GLU A 82 -4.88 0.87 -19.81
CA GLU A 82 -3.84 1.48 -20.65
C GLU A 82 -4.23 2.83 -21.24
N GLU A 83 -5.48 3.02 -21.66
CA GLU A 83 -5.97 4.31 -22.16
C GLU A 83 -6.05 5.34 -21.04
N MET A 84 -6.61 4.97 -19.89
CA MET A 84 -6.56 5.79 -18.67
C MET A 84 -5.11 6.11 -18.25
N GLY A 85 -4.17 5.19 -18.53
CA GLY A 85 -2.74 5.34 -18.26
C GLY A 85 -1.99 6.26 -19.23
N LYS A 86 -2.53 6.59 -20.42
CA LYS A 86 -1.86 7.46 -21.40
C LYS A 86 -1.67 8.88 -20.86
N ASP A 87 -2.62 9.37 -20.07
CA ASP A 87 -2.63 10.72 -19.50
C ASP A 87 -1.67 10.89 -18.31
N PHE A 88 -0.93 9.84 -17.94
CA PHE A 88 0.12 9.87 -16.91
C PHE A 88 1.54 10.03 -17.51
N LYS A 89 1.66 10.24 -18.83
CA LYS A 89 2.96 10.43 -19.51
C LYS A 89 3.53 11.83 -19.27
N GLY A 90 4.49 11.95 -18.36
CA GLY A 90 5.26 13.18 -18.09
C GLY A 90 4.88 13.90 -16.78
N GLY A 91 5.74 14.80 -16.29
CA GLY A 91 5.55 15.62 -15.07
C GLY A 91 5.75 14.88 -13.74
N PHE A 92 5.48 13.57 -13.72
CA PHE A 92 5.62 12.71 -12.53
C PHE A 92 7.01 12.71 -11.92
N TRP A 93 8.07 12.76 -12.74
CA TRP A 93 9.46 12.70 -12.28
C TRP A 93 9.87 14.00 -11.61
N GLU A 94 9.53 15.14 -12.22
CA GLU A 94 9.76 16.49 -11.74
C GLU A 94 9.04 16.73 -10.40
N GLU A 95 7.78 16.33 -10.31
CA GLU A 95 6.98 16.44 -9.09
C GLU A 95 7.46 15.51 -7.98
N SER A 96 7.92 14.29 -8.32
CA SER A 96 8.55 13.39 -7.36
C SER A 96 9.90 13.93 -6.86
N LEU A 97 10.69 14.58 -7.72
CA LEU A 97 11.92 15.30 -7.33
C LEU A 97 11.62 16.53 -6.45
N ARG A 98 10.51 17.23 -6.69
CA ARG A 98 10.03 18.33 -5.84
C ARG A 98 9.63 17.81 -4.46
N VAL A 99 8.86 16.73 -4.40
CA VAL A 99 8.43 16.11 -3.13
C VAL A 99 9.58 15.48 -2.37
N ARG A 100 10.56 14.89 -3.06
CA ARG A 100 11.84 14.45 -2.47
C ARG A 100 12.51 15.57 -1.66
N LYS A 101 12.66 16.74 -2.26
CA LYS A 101 13.25 17.93 -1.59
C LYS A 101 12.37 18.42 -0.43
N LEU A 102 11.04 18.42 -0.59
CA LEU A 102 10.09 18.77 0.47
C LEU A 102 10.19 17.83 1.68
N ILE A 103 10.29 16.52 1.45
CA ILE A 103 10.42 15.50 2.49
C ILE A 103 11.75 15.65 3.24
N GLN A 104 12.86 15.84 2.51
CA GLN A 104 14.18 16.07 3.09
C GLN A 104 14.14 17.32 3.99
N HIS A 105 13.71 18.47 3.45
CA HIS A 105 13.60 19.71 4.19
C HIS A 105 12.69 19.61 5.43
N HIS A 106 11.58 18.87 5.33
CA HIS A 106 10.72 18.60 6.49
C HIS A 106 11.45 17.84 7.60
N PHE A 107 12.23 16.81 7.26
CA PHE A 107 12.99 16.05 8.26
C PHE A 107 14.25 16.77 8.74
N ASP A 108 14.82 17.71 7.98
CA ASP A 108 15.89 18.58 8.47
C ASP A 108 15.38 19.55 9.55
N LEU A 109 14.14 20.07 9.39
CA LEU A 109 13.52 21.02 10.32
C LEU A 109 12.80 20.34 11.50
N ASN A 110 12.04 19.29 11.22
CA ASN A 110 11.13 18.61 12.17
C ASN A 110 11.60 17.20 12.54
N GLY A 111 12.70 16.70 11.98
CA GLY A 111 13.26 15.40 12.35
C GLY A 111 13.86 15.39 13.75
N ALA A 112 13.94 14.19 14.32
CA ALA A 112 14.32 14.03 15.72
C ALA A 112 15.74 14.54 16.03
N SER A 113 16.68 14.46 15.08
CA SER A 113 18.04 15.01 15.21
C SER A 113 18.04 16.49 15.62
N ARG A 114 17.24 17.34 14.95
CA ARG A 114 17.13 18.77 15.27
C ARG A 114 16.23 19.00 16.49
N VAL A 115 15.08 18.36 16.54
CA VAL A 115 14.03 18.64 17.54
C VAL A 115 14.47 18.25 18.97
N ARG A 116 15.35 17.24 19.13
CA ARG A 116 16.00 16.90 20.42
C ARG A 116 16.72 18.08 21.07
N ASN A 117 17.28 18.98 20.25
CA ASN A 117 18.17 20.06 20.67
C ASN A 117 17.47 21.42 20.76
N LEU A 118 16.14 21.47 20.61
CA LEU A 118 15.39 22.72 20.76
C LEU A 118 15.43 23.22 22.22
N PRO A 119 15.43 24.55 22.44
CA PRO A 119 15.22 25.13 23.77
C PRO A 119 13.94 24.56 24.42
N PRO A 120 13.91 24.36 25.76
CA PRO A 120 12.81 23.66 26.41
C PRO A 120 11.42 24.23 26.13
N GLU A 121 11.30 25.56 25.98
CA GLU A 121 10.05 26.22 25.62
C GLU A 121 9.57 25.82 24.22
N GLN A 122 10.44 25.90 23.21
CA GLN A 122 10.14 25.52 21.83
C GLN A 122 9.82 24.03 21.73
N PHE A 123 10.59 23.17 22.41
CA PHE A 123 10.33 21.73 22.46
C PHE A 123 8.93 21.41 23.04
N CYS A 124 8.53 22.07 24.12
CA CYS A 124 7.22 21.84 24.75
C CYS A 124 6.04 22.42 23.95
N GLN A 125 6.29 23.40 23.07
CA GLN A 125 5.28 23.88 22.11
C GLN A 125 5.18 22.98 20.88
N HIS A 126 6.26 22.26 20.53
CA HIS A 126 6.35 21.42 19.33
C HIS A 126 5.30 20.31 19.25
N GLY A 127 4.90 20.00 18.02
CA GLY A 127 3.87 19.01 17.70
C GLY A 127 4.43 17.72 17.11
N PHE A 128 3.72 16.62 17.33
CA PHE A 128 4.09 15.28 16.92
C PHE A 128 2.94 14.56 16.21
N VAL A 129 3.26 13.66 15.29
CA VAL A 129 2.32 12.74 14.64
C VAL A 129 2.80 11.31 14.83
N MET A 130 1.90 10.42 15.22
CA MET A 130 2.22 9.02 15.50
C MET A 130 1.79 8.11 14.35
N GLY A 131 2.77 7.48 13.71
CA GLY A 131 2.57 6.32 12.84
C GLY A 131 2.76 5.04 13.65
N LYS A 132 1.70 4.26 13.87
CA LYS A 132 1.78 2.98 14.59
C LYS A 132 1.27 1.83 13.76
N ALA A 133 2.16 0.86 13.55
CA ALA A 133 1.87 -0.43 12.96
C ALA A 133 1.77 -1.54 14.02
N SER A 134 1.06 -2.60 13.64
CA SER A 134 1.19 -3.95 14.18
C SER A 134 2.11 -4.80 13.29
N GLU A 135 2.44 -6.02 13.70
CA GLU A 135 3.18 -6.97 12.86
C GLU A 135 2.25 -7.97 12.14
N ALA A 136 1.07 -7.52 11.70
CA ALA A 136 0.13 -8.30 10.89
C ALA A 136 0.66 -8.48 9.45
N GLY A 137 0.08 -7.82 8.45
CA GLY A 137 0.54 -7.88 7.05
C GLY A 137 1.40 -6.68 6.66
N PHE A 138 2.59 -6.91 6.09
CA PHE A 138 3.60 -5.85 5.88
C PHE A 138 3.05 -4.64 5.09
N GLY A 139 2.37 -4.89 3.97
CA GLY A 139 1.85 -3.83 3.10
C GLY A 139 0.92 -2.86 3.81
N ASN A 140 -0.13 -3.37 4.46
CA ASN A 140 -1.13 -2.52 5.13
C ASN A 140 -0.56 -1.80 6.35
N GLU A 141 0.34 -2.47 7.07
CA GLU A 141 0.93 -1.94 8.30
C GLU A 141 2.00 -0.88 8.02
N MET A 142 2.80 -1.04 6.96
CA MET A 142 3.73 -0.01 6.51
C MET A 142 2.98 1.25 6.07
N TYR A 143 1.83 1.12 5.39
CA TYR A 143 0.99 2.29 5.09
C TYR A 143 0.55 3.09 6.33
N LYS A 144 0.36 2.47 7.51
CA LYS A 144 0.05 3.24 8.74
C LYS A 144 1.23 4.12 9.20
N ILE A 145 2.46 3.65 8.98
CA ILE A 145 3.67 4.42 9.28
C ILE A 145 3.81 5.55 8.25
N LEU A 146 3.66 5.24 6.95
CA LEU A 146 3.82 6.21 5.88
C LEU A 146 2.72 7.28 5.86
N ASN A 147 1.45 6.94 6.14
CA ASN A 147 0.38 7.92 6.33
C ASN A 147 0.66 8.82 7.55
N GLY A 148 1.23 8.27 8.63
CA GLY A 148 1.72 9.06 9.77
C GLY A 148 2.86 10.03 9.38
N ALA A 149 3.79 9.58 8.55
CA ALA A 149 4.88 10.42 8.04
C ALA A 149 4.38 11.52 7.08
N ALA A 150 3.49 11.19 6.15
CA ALA A 150 2.83 12.16 5.28
C ALA A 150 2.07 13.21 6.10
N LEU A 151 1.28 12.78 7.10
CA LEU A 151 0.57 13.69 8.00
C LEU A 151 1.52 14.55 8.86
N SER A 152 2.71 14.04 9.21
CA SER A 152 3.74 14.83 9.90
C SER A 152 4.20 16.02 9.04
N ILE A 153 4.35 15.82 7.72
CA ILE A 153 4.67 16.88 6.75
C ILE A 153 3.50 17.86 6.60
N LEU A 154 2.27 17.36 6.40
CA LEU A 154 1.07 18.20 6.24
C LEU A 154 0.84 19.17 7.42
N LEU A 155 1.28 18.79 8.62
CA LEU A 155 1.06 19.54 9.86
C LEU A 155 2.32 20.25 10.39
N ASN A 156 3.48 20.14 9.72
CA ASN A 156 4.79 20.57 10.22
C ASN A 156 5.06 20.07 11.65
N ARG A 157 4.99 18.75 11.83
CA ARG A 157 5.17 18.05 13.10
C ARG A 157 6.24 16.97 12.99
N SER A 158 6.86 16.60 14.10
CA SER A 158 7.79 15.46 14.14
C SER A 158 7.07 14.11 14.05
N LEU A 159 7.66 13.16 13.33
CA LEU A 159 7.17 11.78 13.28
C LEU A 159 7.57 11.00 14.54
N ILE A 160 6.61 10.28 15.11
CA ILE A 160 6.82 9.23 16.11
C ILE A 160 6.50 7.88 15.47
N ILE A 161 7.44 6.92 15.52
CA ILE A 161 7.18 5.53 15.12
C ILE A 161 6.80 4.72 16.37
N GLY A 162 5.60 4.14 16.33
CA GLY A 162 4.96 3.50 17.46
C GLY A 162 5.47 2.10 17.76
N GLN A 163 6.54 1.99 18.54
CA GLN A 163 7.08 0.71 19.05
C GLN A 163 6.04 -0.14 19.81
N THR A 164 6.27 -1.46 19.86
CA THR A 164 5.51 -2.45 20.64
C THR A 164 6.49 -3.26 21.47
N ARG A 165 6.31 -3.29 22.80
CA ARG A 165 7.26 -3.95 23.75
C ARG A 165 8.73 -3.52 23.56
N GLY A 166 8.96 -2.28 23.14
CA GLY A 166 10.30 -1.73 22.88
C GLY A 166 10.89 -2.04 21.50
N LYS A 167 10.27 -2.93 20.71
CA LYS A 167 10.67 -3.19 19.32
C LYS A 167 9.97 -2.25 18.33
N PHE A 168 10.67 -1.86 17.27
CA PHE A 168 10.06 -1.22 16.10
C PHE A 168 9.27 -2.26 15.28
N PRO A 169 8.15 -1.89 14.63
CA PRO A 169 7.41 -2.80 13.76
C PRO A 169 8.32 -3.30 12.63
N PHE A 170 8.48 -4.61 12.48
CA PHE A 170 9.39 -5.22 11.49
C PHE A 170 10.88 -4.91 11.69
N GLY A 171 11.29 -4.40 12.86
CA GLY A 171 12.70 -4.06 13.16
C GLY A 171 13.66 -5.26 13.18
N ASP A 172 13.14 -6.48 13.00
CA ASP A 172 13.90 -7.71 12.78
C ASP A 172 14.31 -7.90 11.29
N TYR A 173 13.85 -7.05 10.37
CA TYR A 173 14.04 -7.16 8.90
C TYR A 173 14.27 -5.81 8.18
N ILE A 174 13.99 -4.68 8.84
CA ILE A 174 14.22 -3.34 8.33
C ILE A 174 14.85 -2.44 9.40
N SER A 175 15.77 -1.59 8.96
CA SER A 175 16.37 -0.55 9.78
C SER A 175 15.60 0.75 9.59
N TYR A 176 15.22 1.42 10.69
CA TYR A 176 14.57 2.73 10.63
C TYR A 176 15.59 3.86 10.78
N SER A 177 15.44 4.92 9.99
CA SER A 177 16.33 6.09 10.08
C SER A 177 16.08 6.91 11.36
N ASN A 178 17.11 7.68 11.75
CA ASN A 178 17.14 8.46 12.98
C ASN A 178 16.27 9.75 12.96
N VAL A 179 15.52 9.98 11.87
CA VAL A 179 14.66 11.15 11.67
C VAL A 179 13.39 11.13 12.53
N SER A 180 13.03 9.97 13.07
CA SER A 180 11.82 9.77 13.87
C SER A 180 12.11 9.62 15.36
N PHE A 181 11.09 9.85 16.18
CA PHE A 181 11.09 9.66 17.63
C PHE A 181 10.41 8.34 18.03
N THR A 182 10.69 7.89 19.26
CA THR A 182 9.87 6.86 19.93
C THR A 182 8.94 7.46 20.98
N MET A 183 7.81 6.80 21.26
CA MET A 183 6.92 7.21 22.38
C MET A 183 7.62 7.17 23.76
N ARG A 184 8.66 6.34 23.93
CA ARG A 184 9.46 6.28 25.17
C ARG A 184 10.32 7.53 25.31
N GLU A 185 11.00 7.91 24.22
CA GLU A 185 11.85 9.09 24.12
C GLU A 185 11.07 10.39 24.33
N ILE A 186 9.93 10.57 23.64
CA ILE A 186 9.09 11.77 23.85
C ILE A 186 8.65 11.88 25.31
N LYS A 187 8.21 10.79 25.95
CA LYS A 187 7.85 10.79 27.38
C LYS A 187 9.02 11.16 28.29
N HIS A 188 10.26 10.83 27.92
CA HIS A 188 11.46 11.23 28.65
C HIS A 188 11.78 12.72 28.45
N LEU A 189 11.87 13.18 27.20
CA LEU A 189 12.16 14.58 26.86
C LEU A 189 11.10 15.55 27.41
N TRP A 190 9.83 15.14 27.45
CA TRP A 190 8.74 15.95 28.03
C TRP A 190 8.90 16.19 29.54
N ARG A 191 9.49 15.23 30.25
CA ARG A 191 9.82 15.34 31.68
C ARG A 191 11.09 16.18 31.87
N LEU A 192 12.12 15.91 31.07
CA LEU A 192 13.41 16.61 31.09
C LEU A 192 13.22 18.13 30.88
N ASN A 193 12.46 18.51 29.86
CA ASN A 193 12.13 19.91 29.53
C ASN A 193 11.07 20.53 30.47
N LYS A 194 10.62 19.79 31.49
CA LYS A 194 9.62 20.22 32.49
C LYS A 194 8.31 20.73 31.88
N CYS A 195 7.89 20.20 30.72
CA CYS A 195 6.77 20.73 29.93
C CYS A 195 5.47 20.94 30.72
N VAL A 196 5.11 19.98 31.58
CA VAL A 196 3.94 20.09 32.46
C VAL A 196 4.17 21.14 33.56
N LYS A 197 5.30 21.09 34.27
CA LYS A 197 5.56 21.90 35.47
C LYS A 197 5.89 23.37 35.17
N LYS A 198 6.59 23.66 34.07
CA LYS A 198 7.05 25.02 33.71
C LYS A 198 6.13 25.69 32.68
N TYR A 199 5.60 24.93 31.72
CA TYR A 199 4.85 25.48 30.57
C TYR A 199 3.38 25.03 30.53
N GLY A 200 2.87 24.40 31.60
CA GLY A 200 1.48 23.94 31.72
C GLY A 200 1.06 22.86 30.69
N ARG A 201 2.01 22.30 29.94
CA ARG A 201 1.73 21.55 28.71
C ARG A 201 1.62 20.04 28.97
N GLN A 202 0.40 19.54 29.00
CA GLN A 202 0.12 18.10 29.15
C GLN A 202 0.45 17.31 27.87
N LEU A 203 1.11 16.16 28.01
CA LEU A 203 1.41 15.24 26.90
C LEU A 203 0.19 14.39 26.56
N ILE A 204 -0.81 15.01 25.95
CA ILE A 204 -2.05 14.35 25.50
C ILE A 204 -1.97 13.96 24.03
N MET A 205 -2.66 12.88 23.68
CA MET A 205 -2.77 12.37 22.32
C MET A 205 -4.21 12.52 21.85
N ARG A 206 -4.40 13.07 20.64
CA ARG A 206 -5.68 13.05 19.92
C ARG A 206 -5.65 11.93 18.89
N THR A 207 -6.59 11.01 18.99
CA THR A 207 -6.84 9.95 18.01
C THR A 207 -7.95 10.37 17.05
N ASP A 208 -7.79 10.02 15.78
CA ASP A 208 -8.83 10.12 14.75
C ASP A 208 -8.81 8.83 13.94
N ASP A 209 -9.97 8.22 13.68
CA ASP A 209 -10.06 6.86 13.16
C ASP A 209 -10.71 6.83 11.78
N PHE A 210 -9.89 6.62 10.74
CA PHE A 210 -10.30 6.61 9.34
C PHE A 210 -11.30 5.49 9.01
N GLU A 211 -11.26 4.37 9.75
CA GLU A 211 -12.20 3.25 9.57
C GLU A 211 -13.61 3.58 10.10
N LYS A 212 -13.82 4.75 10.72
CA LYS A 212 -15.10 5.23 11.23
C LYS A 212 -15.52 6.54 10.53
N PRO A 213 -16.16 6.49 9.35
CA PRO A 213 -16.54 7.66 8.57
C PRO A 213 -17.38 8.71 9.32
N THR A 214 -18.18 8.28 10.31
CA THR A 214 -19.01 9.18 11.15
C THR A 214 -18.25 9.83 12.31
N GLN A 215 -16.99 9.45 12.55
CA GLN A 215 -16.17 9.92 13.66
C GLN A 215 -14.86 10.58 13.20
N THR A 216 -14.37 10.27 11.99
CA THR A 216 -13.16 10.88 11.43
C THR A 216 -13.37 12.35 11.10
N ASN A 217 -12.39 13.17 11.46
CA ASN A 217 -12.36 14.59 11.19
C ASN A 217 -11.51 14.93 9.94
N VAL A 218 -11.07 13.94 9.16
CA VAL A 218 -10.16 14.11 8.01
C VAL A 218 -10.72 15.07 6.95
N LEU A 219 -12.05 15.11 6.79
CA LEU A 219 -12.73 16.05 5.88
C LEU A 219 -13.13 17.36 6.56
N CYS A 220 -13.65 17.32 7.80
CA CYS A 220 -14.42 18.44 8.35
C CYS A 220 -13.65 19.36 9.33
N SER A 221 -12.42 19.02 9.71
CA SER A 221 -11.64 19.81 10.68
C SER A 221 -10.32 20.32 10.12
N ASP A 222 -9.85 21.44 10.66
CA ASP A 222 -8.51 21.96 10.43
C ASP A 222 -7.55 21.38 11.46
N TRP A 223 -6.76 20.38 11.04
CA TRP A 223 -5.85 19.66 11.92
C TRP A 223 -4.61 20.47 12.27
N ARG A 224 -4.29 21.55 11.53
CA ARG A 224 -3.20 22.48 11.87
C ARG A 224 -3.52 23.25 13.15
N LYS A 225 -4.81 23.54 13.38
CA LYS A 225 -5.31 24.23 14.58
C LYS A 225 -5.48 23.31 15.82
N TRP A 226 -5.20 22.01 15.70
CA TRP A 226 -5.34 21.05 16.82
C TRP A 226 -4.26 21.24 17.89
N LYS A 227 -4.67 21.74 19.07
CA LYS A 227 -3.77 22.06 20.18
C LYS A 227 -3.17 20.84 20.92
N GLN A 228 -3.53 19.60 20.59
CA GLN A 228 -2.95 18.41 21.23
C GLN A 228 -1.50 18.18 20.74
N PRO A 229 -0.52 17.90 21.63
CA PRO A 229 0.87 17.65 21.22
C PRO A 229 1.01 16.50 20.24
N ILE A 230 0.38 15.35 20.51
CA ILE A 230 0.45 14.17 19.63
C ILE A 230 -0.89 13.99 18.90
N ILE A 231 -0.82 13.75 17.59
CA ILE A 231 -1.95 13.33 16.76
C ILE A 231 -1.69 11.91 16.27
N TRP A 232 -2.68 11.02 16.32
CA TRP A 232 -2.60 9.66 15.77
C TRP A 232 -3.79 9.40 14.83
N PHE A 233 -3.50 9.24 13.54
CA PHE A 233 -4.48 8.89 12.52
C PHE A 233 -4.52 7.36 12.33
N GLN A 234 -5.58 6.74 12.82
CA GLN A 234 -5.83 5.30 12.85
C GLN A 234 -6.60 4.83 11.61
N GLY A 235 -6.63 3.51 11.36
CA GLY A 235 -7.34 2.93 10.21
C GLY A 235 -6.67 3.16 8.84
N THR A 236 -5.43 3.63 8.83
CA THR A 236 -4.69 4.14 7.66
C THR A 236 -3.98 3.03 6.86
N ASN A 237 -4.73 2.00 6.46
CA ASN A 237 -4.22 0.71 5.94
C ASN A 237 -3.75 0.72 4.48
N ASP A 238 -3.90 1.81 3.74
CA ASP A 238 -3.52 1.92 2.33
C ASP A 238 -3.06 3.35 1.98
N ALA A 239 -2.69 3.57 0.71
CA ALA A 239 -2.22 4.86 0.22
C ALA A 239 -3.26 6.00 0.27
N VAL A 240 -4.55 5.70 0.50
CA VAL A 240 -5.66 6.65 0.28
C VAL A 240 -5.91 7.55 1.49
N ALA A 241 -5.64 7.08 2.70
CA ALA A 241 -6.07 7.76 3.92
C ALA A 241 -5.49 9.18 4.07
N ALA A 242 -4.18 9.40 3.87
CA ALA A 242 -3.61 10.75 3.88
C ALA A 242 -4.02 11.60 2.66
N GLN A 243 -4.41 10.97 1.54
CA GLN A 243 -4.91 11.70 0.36
C GLN A 243 -6.33 12.26 0.58
N PHE A 244 -7.10 11.79 1.57
CA PHE A 244 -8.41 12.37 1.89
C PHE A 244 -8.33 13.85 2.30
N PHE A 245 -7.18 14.34 2.79
CA PHE A 245 -7.00 15.77 3.08
C PHE A 245 -7.10 16.67 1.83
N LEU A 246 -6.93 16.14 0.61
CA LEU A 246 -7.21 16.87 -0.64
C LEU A 246 -8.69 17.29 -0.74
N LYS A 247 -9.60 16.58 -0.04
CA LYS A 247 -11.04 16.82 -0.01
C LYS A 247 -11.51 17.53 1.28
N ASN A 248 -10.59 17.98 2.13
CA ASN A 248 -10.94 18.65 3.39
C ASN A 248 -11.71 19.97 3.13
N ILE A 249 -12.64 20.37 4.00
CA ILE A 249 -13.43 21.59 3.82
C ILE A 249 -12.60 22.88 4.01
N HIS A 250 -11.53 22.81 4.81
CA HIS A 250 -10.66 23.95 5.13
C HIS A 250 -9.59 24.14 4.04
N PRO A 251 -9.53 25.31 3.37
CA PRO A 251 -8.57 25.55 2.29
C PRO A 251 -7.10 25.36 2.70
N GLU A 252 -6.72 25.74 3.92
CA GLU A 252 -5.36 25.57 4.45
C GLU A 252 -4.90 24.10 4.51
N MET A 253 -5.83 23.18 4.81
CA MET A 253 -5.56 21.74 4.82
C MET A 253 -5.51 21.17 3.41
N ARG A 254 -6.44 21.56 2.52
CA ARG A 254 -6.39 21.16 1.10
C ARG A 254 -5.10 21.62 0.44
N ASN A 255 -4.68 22.85 0.67
CA ASN A 255 -3.46 23.40 0.07
C ASN A 255 -2.21 22.65 0.55
N ALA A 256 -2.10 22.34 1.85
CA ALA A 256 -1.02 21.51 2.37
C ALA A 256 -1.03 20.10 1.72
N ALA A 257 -2.21 19.49 1.60
CA ALA A 257 -2.36 18.20 0.93
C ALA A 257 -1.97 18.25 -0.55
N SER A 258 -2.36 19.29 -1.28
CA SER A 258 -2.03 19.46 -2.71
C SER A 258 -0.54 19.73 -2.95
N ILE A 259 0.14 20.40 -2.01
CA ILE A 259 1.61 20.56 -2.06
C ILE A 259 2.31 19.20 -1.95
N LEU A 260 1.79 18.28 -1.12
CA LEU A 260 2.39 16.95 -0.94
C LEU A 260 1.97 15.95 -2.02
N PHE A 261 0.69 15.84 -2.34
CA PHE A 261 0.11 14.79 -3.20
C PHE A 261 -0.21 15.24 -4.64
N GLY A 262 0.03 16.51 -4.98
CA GLY A 262 -0.39 17.08 -6.26
C GLY A 262 -1.85 17.54 -6.24
N LYS A 263 -2.27 18.21 -7.32
CA LYS A 263 -3.65 18.65 -7.53
C LYS A 263 -4.49 17.48 -8.09
N PRO A 264 -5.68 17.17 -7.53
CA PRO A 264 -6.53 16.09 -8.04
C PRO A 264 -6.85 16.24 -9.54
N GLU A 265 -7.00 17.47 -10.01
CA GLU A 265 -7.44 17.86 -11.36
C GLU A 265 -6.31 17.78 -12.41
N VAL A 266 -5.05 17.71 -11.98
CA VAL A 266 -3.88 17.71 -12.89
C VAL A 266 -3.12 16.40 -12.70
N LEU A 267 -3.36 15.41 -13.56
CA LEU A 267 -2.80 14.05 -13.42
C LEU A 267 -1.26 14.04 -13.34
N HIS A 268 -0.59 14.81 -14.20
CA HIS A 268 0.86 14.98 -14.21
C HIS A 268 1.43 15.59 -12.91
N SER A 269 0.59 16.22 -12.07
CA SER A 269 1.05 16.85 -10.82
C SER A 269 1.23 15.86 -9.66
N ARG A 270 0.85 14.58 -9.83
CA ARG A 270 0.80 13.58 -8.76
C ARG A 270 2.18 12.92 -8.55
N PRO A 271 2.84 13.09 -7.39
CA PRO A 271 4.18 12.59 -7.13
C PRO A 271 4.20 11.25 -6.38
N ASN A 272 5.34 10.57 -6.40
CA ASN A 272 5.61 9.34 -5.65
C ASN A 272 5.86 9.58 -4.14
N VAL A 273 4.89 10.15 -3.43
CA VAL A 273 5.03 10.49 -1.99
C VAL A 273 5.47 9.29 -1.15
N PHE A 274 4.83 8.14 -1.34
CA PHE A 274 5.06 6.96 -0.51
C PHE A 274 6.41 6.30 -0.76
N GLY A 275 6.91 6.30 -2.01
CA GLY A 275 8.24 5.83 -2.34
C GLY A 275 9.34 6.70 -1.75
N GLU A 276 9.21 8.03 -1.90
CA GLU A 276 10.16 8.98 -1.32
C GLU A 276 10.17 8.94 0.21
N LEU A 277 9.00 8.73 0.85
CA LEU A 277 8.92 8.52 2.30
C LEU A 277 9.61 7.22 2.72
N MET A 278 9.39 6.09 2.04
CA MET A 278 10.07 4.83 2.37
C MET A 278 11.59 4.99 2.27
N ARG A 279 12.09 5.58 1.18
CA ARG A 279 13.52 5.80 0.93
C ARG A 279 14.22 6.64 2.00
N VAL A 280 13.48 7.49 2.75
CA VAL A 280 14.01 8.27 3.87
C VAL A 280 13.83 7.56 5.22
N LEU A 281 12.80 6.71 5.36
CA LEU A 281 12.41 6.12 6.64
C LEU A 281 12.99 4.73 6.90
N ILE A 282 13.19 3.92 5.85
CA ILE A 282 13.56 2.51 5.97
C ILE A 282 14.68 2.12 4.99
N THR A 283 15.56 1.23 5.46
CA THR A 283 16.48 0.43 4.65
C THR A 283 16.29 -1.05 5.01
N PRO A 284 16.78 -2.03 4.23
CA PRO A 284 16.94 -3.39 4.74
C PRO A 284 17.77 -3.40 6.04
N SER A 285 17.58 -4.44 6.85
CA SER A 285 18.57 -4.81 7.86
C SER A 285 19.74 -5.55 7.21
N GLU A 286 20.92 -5.55 7.85
CA GLU A 286 22.15 -6.20 7.37
C GLU A 286 21.92 -7.60 6.79
N ASP A 287 21.31 -8.53 7.55
CA ASP A 287 21.04 -9.88 7.06
C ASP A 287 20.11 -9.94 5.81
N VAL A 288 19.20 -8.97 5.66
CA VAL A 288 18.26 -8.88 4.52
C VAL A 288 18.97 -8.28 3.31
N GLU A 289 19.84 -7.30 3.53
CA GLU A 289 20.70 -6.70 2.51
C GLU A 289 21.69 -7.74 1.95
N ASP A 290 22.30 -8.55 2.80
CA ASP A 290 23.15 -9.69 2.40
C ASP A 290 22.38 -10.69 1.52
N ALA A 291 21.15 -11.04 1.90
CA ALA A 291 20.31 -11.94 1.11
C ALA A 291 19.91 -11.34 -0.25
N VAL A 292 19.61 -10.03 -0.32
CA VAL A 292 19.35 -9.33 -1.58
C VAL A 292 20.61 -9.29 -2.45
N ASN A 293 21.76 -8.93 -1.88
CA ASN A 293 23.04 -8.82 -2.60
C ASN A 293 23.52 -10.18 -3.14
N TRP A 294 23.32 -11.26 -2.38
CA TRP A 294 23.58 -12.64 -2.82
C TRP A 294 22.82 -12.97 -4.11
N VAL A 295 21.53 -12.61 -4.18
CA VAL A 295 20.70 -12.84 -5.37
C VAL A 295 21.06 -11.92 -6.53
N LEU A 296 21.32 -10.63 -6.26
CA LEU A 296 21.63 -9.65 -7.30
C LEU A 296 22.98 -9.95 -7.99
N SER A 297 23.98 -10.41 -7.22
CA SER A 297 25.35 -10.63 -7.68
C SER A 297 25.93 -9.39 -8.39
N GLY A 298 25.63 -8.19 -7.85
CA GLY A 298 26.11 -6.90 -8.37
C GLY A 298 25.38 -6.36 -9.61
N VAL A 299 24.36 -7.06 -10.12
CA VAL A 299 23.56 -6.62 -11.27
C VAL A 299 22.10 -6.46 -10.85
N GLU A 300 21.43 -5.39 -11.29
CA GLU A 300 20.01 -5.14 -10.99
C GLU A 300 19.07 -5.93 -11.90
N PRO A 301 17.81 -6.22 -11.48
CA PRO A 301 16.75 -6.71 -12.36
C PRO A 301 16.19 -5.58 -13.24
N ASP A 302 15.76 -5.91 -14.46
CA ASP A 302 15.06 -4.96 -15.32
C ASP A 302 13.55 -4.95 -15.06
N ILE A 303 12.97 -6.11 -14.74
CA ILE A 303 11.53 -6.30 -14.56
C ILE A 303 11.27 -7.05 -13.24
N SER A 304 10.36 -6.56 -12.40
CA SER A 304 9.79 -7.33 -11.30
C SER A 304 8.44 -7.92 -11.69
N LEU A 305 8.28 -9.21 -11.44
CA LEU A 305 7.01 -9.92 -11.54
C LEU A 305 6.52 -10.22 -10.12
N HIS A 306 5.51 -9.49 -9.65
CA HIS A 306 4.82 -9.80 -8.40
C HIS A 306 3.50 -10.52 -8.69
N MET A 307 3.37 -11.77 -8.24
CA MET A 307 2.14 -12.56 -8.36
C MET A 307 1.60 -12.98 -7.00
N ARG A 308 0.52 -12.33 -6.56
CA ARG A 308 -0.32 -12.79 -5.46
C ARG A 308 -1.34 -13.80 -5.97
N MET A 309 -1.15 -15.05 -5.60
CA MET A 309 -2.00 -16.15 -6.06
C MET A 309 -2.81 -16.83 -4.96
N LEU A 310 -2.52 -16.59 -3.67
CA LEU A 310 -3.24 -17.20 -2.55
C LEU A 310 -3.30 -18.74 -2.67
N MET A 311 -2.17 -19.38 -3.02
CA MET A 311 -2.02 -20.81 -3.32
C MET A 311 -2.69 -21.32 -4.61
N ASN A 312 -3.29 -20.44 -5.43
CA ASN A 312 -3.92 -20.81 -6.70
C ASN A 312 -2.87 -20.99 -7.83
N LYS A 313 -3.16 -21.86 -8.80
CA LYS A 313 -2.32 -22.16 -9.98
C LYS A 313 -3.05 -21.81 -11.29
N SER A 314 -3.58 -20.58 -11.38
CA SER A 314 -4.31 -20.15 -12.58
C SER A 314 -3.38 -20.04 -13.80
N ILE A 315 -3.56 -20.94 -14.77
CA ILE A 315 -2.85 -20.93 -16.07
C ILE A 315 -3.09 -19.60 -16.80
N ARG A 316 -4.32 -19.08 -16.76
CA ARG A 316 -4.69 -17.78 -17.35
C ARG A 316 -3.91 -16.62 -16.74
N ALA A 317 -3.69 -16.63 -15.42
CA ALA A 317 -2.88 -15.61 -14.75
C ALA A 317 -1.40 -15.69 -15.15
N ALA A 318 -0.84 -16.91 -15.26
CA ALA A 318 0.54 -17.10 -15.73
C ALA A 318 0.72 -16.67 -17.20
N GLN A 319 -0.25 -16.97 -18.08
CA GLN A 319 -0.24 -16.50 -19.47
C GLN A 319 -0.34 -14.97 -19.58
N ALA A 320 -1.21 -14.34 -18.78
CA ALA A 320 -1.31 -12.88 -18.70
C ALA A 320 0.01 -12.25 -18.24
N ALA A 321 0.64 -12.80 -17.19
CA ALA A 321 1.95 -12.37 -16.72
C ALA A 321 3.02 -12.47 -17.83
N LEU A 322 3.11 -13.61 -18.53
CA LEU A 322 4.04 -13.79 -19.65
C LEU A 322 3.85 -12.72 -20.75
N ASN A 323 2.62 -12.38 -21.09
CA ASN A 323 2.31 -11.34 -22.08
C ASN A 323 2.70 -9.94 -21.59
N CYS A 324 2.44 -9.62 -20.32
CA CYS A 324 2.88 -8.36 -19.72
C CYS A 324 4.40 -8.22 -19.66
N ILE A 325 5.15 -9.29 -19.35
CA ILE A 325 6.63 -9.27 -19.34
C ILE A 325 7.17 -9.07 -20.75
N ARG A 326 6.56 -9.68 -21.78
CA ARG A 326 6.94 -9.44 -23.19
C ARG A 326 6.72 -7.97 -23.59
N LYS A 327 5.60 -7.37 -23.20
CA LYS A 327 5.30 -5.94 -23.41
C LYS A 327 6.30 -5.03 -22.66
N ALA A 328 6.67 -5.38 -21.42
CA ALA A 328 7.72 -4.67 -20.67
C ALA A 328 9.11 -4.82 -21.33
N LYS A 329 9.46 -6.00 -21.86
CA LYS A 329 10.69 -6.22 -22.64
C LYS A 329 10.75 -5.32 -23.88
N GLN A 330 9.63 -5.11 -24.58
CA GLN A 330 9.57 -4.19 -25.73
C GLN A 330 9.87 -2.75 -25.31
N ASN A 331 9.35 -2.30 -24.16
CA ASN A 331 9.59 -0.96 -23.63
C ASN A 331 11.03 -0.74 -23.12
N LEU A 332 11.74 -1.80 -22.73
CA LEU A 332 13.18 -1.76 -22.36
C LEU A 332 14.12 -1.54 -23.56
N GLY A 333 13.60 -1.54 -24.80
CA GLY A 333 14.42 -1.37 -26.00
C GLY A 333 15.30 -2.60 -26.29
N LYS A 334 16.48 -2.35 -26.87
CA LYS A 334 17.39 -3.41 -27.37
C LYS A 334 18.20 -4.13 -26.26
N SER A 335 17.61 -4.39 -25.09
CA SER A 335 18.22 -5.32 -24.13
C SER A 335 18.13 -6.76 -24.67
N PRO A 336 19.26 -7.46 -24.90
CA PRO A 336 19.24 -8.78 -25.56
C PRO A 336 18.45 -9.80 -24.74
N ARG A 337 18.59 -9.76 -23.40
CA ARG A 337 17.88 -10.64 -22.47
C ARG A 337 17.66 -9.91 -21.14
N PRO A 338 16.45 -9.39 -20.86
CA PRO A 338 16.21 -8.66 -19.61
C PRO A 338 16.21 -9.60 -18.42
N ARG A 339 16.58 -9.07 -17.25
CA ARG A 339 16.57 -9.78 -15.97
C ARG A 339 15.22 -9.62 -15.29
N VAL A 340 14.54 -10.74 -15.01
CA VAL A 340 13.18 -10.78 -14.44
C VAL A 340 13.23 -11.37 -13.03
N VAL A 341 13.00 -10.57 -11.99
CA VAL A 341 12.81 -11.08 -10.63
C VAL A 341 11.38 -11.56 -10.43
N ILE A 342 11.21 -12.77 -9.90
CA ILE A 342 9.90 -13.36 -9.60
C ILE A 342 9.65 -13.40 -8.09
N VAL A 343 8.60 -12.71 -7.67
CA VAL A 343 8.10 -12.63 -6.29
C VAL A 343 6.67 -13.18 -6.24
N SER A 344 6.41 -14.15 -5.36
CA SER A 344 5.07 -14.72 -5.20
C SER A 344 4.86 -15.36 -3.84
N ASP A 345 3.64 -15.23 -3.31
CA ASP A 345 3.17 -15.96 -2.12
C ASP A 345 3.01 -17.48 -2.37
N THR A 346 3.21 -17.95 -3.60
CA THR A 346 2.91 -19.31 -4.04
C THR A 346 4.15 -19.92 -4.73
N PRO A 347 5.07 -20.57 -4.00
CA PRO A 347 6.34 -21.07 -4.55
C PRO A 347 6.20 -22.03 -5.75
N SER A 348 5.11 -22.81 -5.77
CA SER A 348 4.81 -23.72 -6.90
C SER A 348 4.41 -23.01 -8.20
N LEU A 349 4.02 -21.74 -8.15
CA LEU A 349 3.83 -20.89 -9.33
C LEU A 349 5.19 -20.52 -9.93
N VAL A 350 6.17 -20.13 -9.09
CA VAL A 350 7.53 -19.77 -9.52
C VAL A 350 8.12 -20.93 -10.33
N LYS A 351 8.08 -22.15 -9.78
CA LYS A 351 8.56 -23.37 -10.45
C LYS A 351 7.87 -23.65 -11.80
N SER A 352 6.60 -23.26 -11.98
CA SER A 352 5.85 -23.52 -13.23
C SER A 352 5.98 -22.40 -14.28
N ILE A 353 6.17 -21.15 -13.88
CA ILE A 353 6.30 -20.02 -14.81
C ILE A 353 7.76 -19.77 -15.26
N THR A 354 8.75 -20.07 -14.42
CA THR A 354 10.18 -19.89 -14.71
C THR A 354 10.60 -20.49 -16.07
N PRO A 355 10.31 -21.76 -16.41
CA PRO A 355 10.70 -22.34 -17.70
C PRO A 355 10.14 -21.61 -18.93
N ASN A 356 9.06 -20.85 -18.78
CA ASN A 356 8.47 -20.06 -19.86
C ASN A 356 9.05 -18.65 -19.97
N ILE A 357 9.44 -18.03 -18.85
CA ILE A 357 10.15 -16.73 -18.84
C ILE A 357 11.60 -16.90 -19.29
N SER A 358 12.28 -17.96 -18.84
CA SER A 358 13.67 -18.28 -19.20
C SER A 358 13.90 -18.46 -20.71
N LYS A 359 12.84 -18.67 -21.52
CA LYS A 359 12.92 -18.71 -23.00
C LYS A 359 13.31 -17.36 -23.62
N PHE A 360 13.08 -16.24 -22.95
CA PHE A 360 13.28 -14.90 -23.54
C PHE A 360 13.87 -13.84 -22.58
N ALA A 361 14.10 -14.22 -21.33
CA ALA A 361 14.66 -13.42 -20.24
C ALA A 361 15.61 -14.28 -19.38
N GLU A 362 16.34 -13.64 -18.47
CA GLU A 362 17.01 -14.31 -17.34
C GLU A 362 16.02 -14.26 -16.15
N VAL A 363 15.86 -15.38 -15.43
CA VAL A 363 14.97 -15.44 -14.27
C VAL A 363 15.79 -15.39 -13.00
N ILE A 364 15.44 -14.45 -12.13
CA ILE A 364 15.97 -14.30 -10.79
C ILE A 364 14.85 -14.65 -9.80
N HIS A 365 15.18 -15.45 -8.79
CA HIS A 365 14.28 -15.73 -7.68
C HIS A 365 15.10 -15.98 -6.43
N PHE A 366 14.61 -15.52 -5.28
CA PHE A 366 15.26 -15.81 -4.01
C PHE A 366 14.83 -17.18 -3.48
N ASP A 367 15.66 -18.19 -3.72
CA ASP A 367 15.49 -19.51 -3.11
C ASP A 367 16.08 -19.53 -1.70
N TYR A 368 15.21 -19.33 -0.71
CA TYR A 368 15.59 -19.26 0.71
C TYR A 368 16.15 -20.60 1.26
N GLU A 369 15.91 -21.73 0.58
CA GLU A 369 16.41 -23.06 1.01
C GLU A 369 17.90 -23.25 0.64
N LEU A 370 18.39 -22.47 -0.32
CA LEU A 370 19.80 -22.47 -0.75
C LEU A 370 20.65 -21.39 -0.06
N PHE A 371 20.01 -20.42 0.60
CA PHE A 371 20.70 -19.32 1.28
C PHE A 371 21.30 -19.76 2.63
N LYS A 372 22.60 -19.51 2.81
CA LYS A 372 23.38 -19.93 4.00
C LYS A 372 23.83 -18.76 4.90
N GLY A 373 23.20 -17.58 4.79
CA GLY A 373 23.53 -16.42 5.63
C GLY A 373 22.85 -16.46 7.00
N ASN A 374 23.35 -15.67 7.95
CA ASN A 374 22.96 -15.67 9.38
C ASN A 374 21.44 -15.68 9.67
N ILE A 375 20.64 -15.09 8.77
CA ILE A 375 19.18 -15.12 8.84
C ILE A 375 18.61 -16.55 8.94
N SER A 376 19.25 -17.55 8.30
CA SER A 376 18.81 -18.96 8.33
C SER A 376 19.03 -19.61 9.70
N ASP A 377 20.14 -19.30 10.38
CA ASP A 377 20.48 -19.87 11.69
C ASP A 377 19.74 -19.19 12.84
N SER A 378 19.35 -17.93 12.68
CA SER A 378 18.79 -17.09 13.75
C SER A 378 17.51 -17.63 14.42
N ARG A 379 16.73 -18.53 13.78
CA ARG A 379 15.36 -18.87 14.22
C ARG A 379 14.93 -20.34 14.07
N LYS A 380 15.54 -21.24 14.85
CA LYS A 380 14.89 -22.52 15.24
C LYS A 380 13.66 -22.36 16.18
N GLY A 381 13.26 -21.14 16.54
CA GLY A 381 12.33 -20.86 17.64
C GLY A 381 11.10 -19.99 17.34
N LEU A 382 10.83 -19.59 16.10
CA LEU A 382 9.65 -18.76 15.78
C LEU A 382 8.58 -19.56 15.01
N HIS A 383 7.75 -20.29 15.75
CA HIS A 383 6.62 -21.05 15.20
C HIS A 383 5.81 -20.21 14.18
N SER A 384 5.51 -20.82 13.03
CA SER A 384 4.66 -20.26 11.99
C SER A 384 3.20 -20.21 12.46
N LEU A 385 2.83 -19.12 13.14
CA LEU A 385 1.44 -18.85 13.51
C LEU A 385 0.56 -18.86 12.26
N ASP A 386 -0.53 -19.63 12.24
CA ASP A 386 -1.32 -19.95 11.02
C ASP A 386 -1.79 -18.73 10.22
N PHE A 387 -2.01 -17.59 10.88
CA PHE A 387 -2.37 -16.34 10.20
C PHE A 387 -1.27 -15.82 9.26
N ARG A 388 0.00 -16.17 9.50
CA ARG A 388 1.16 -15.76 8.69
C ARG A 388 1.27 -16.53 7.38
N MET A 389 0.88 -17.82 7.38
CA MET A 389 0.78 -18.60 6.14
C MET A 389 -0.24 -18.00 5.16
N LYS A 390 -1.28 -17.33 5.68
CA LYS A 390 -2.25 -16.57 4.86
C LYS A 390 -1.70 -15.23 4.36
N ASP A 391 -0.63 -14.70 4.96
CA ASP A 391 -0.05 -13.39 4.65
C ASP A 391 1.06 -13.46 3.58
N TRP A 392 1.98 -14.42 3.60
CA TRP A 392 3.01 -14.58 2.54
C TRP A 392 3.24 -16.04 2.08
N GLY A 393 2.35 -16.96 2.43
CA GLY A 393 2.50 -18.38 2.11
C GLY A 393 3.37 -19.14 3.12
N PRO A 394 3.83 -20.36 2.78
CA PRO A 394 4.56 -21.22 3.71
C PRO A 394 5.99 -20.75 3.98
N ALA A 395 6.53 -19.83 3.17
CA ALA A 395 7.88 -19.33 3.31
C ALA A 395 8.07 -18.58 4.65
N PRO A 396 9.26 -18.65 5.28
CA PRO A 396 9.57 -17.84 6.45
C PRO A 396 9.33 -16.34 6.20
N ARG A 397 8.84 -15.62 7.20
CA ARG A 397 8.41 -14.21 7.05
C ARG A 397 9.50 -13.30 6.44
N TRP A 398 10.76 -13.54 6.77
CA TRP A 398 11.89 -12.73 6.29
C TRP A 398 12.10 -12.81 4.78
N VAL A 399 11.68 -13.92 4.14
CA VAL A 399 11.69 -14.08 2.67
C VAL A 399 10.87 -12.98 2.01
N ALA A 400 9.73 -12.59 2.61
CA ALA A 400 8.92 -11.47 2.13
C ALA A 400 9.66 -10.12 2.14
N PHE A 401 10.66 -9.94 3.01
CA PHE A 401 11.45 -8.70 3.06
C PHE A 401 12.57 -8.72 2.02
N VAL A 402 13.21 -9.88 1.80
CA VAL A 402 14.17 -10.08 0.70
C VAL A 402 13.47 -9.88 -0.65
N ASP A 403 12.33 -10.56 -0.87
CA ASP A 403 11.46 -10.38 -2.05
C ASP A 403 11.10 -8.89 -2.27
N PHE A 404 10.76 -8.17 -1.20
CA PHE A 404 10.34 -6.78 -1.25
C PHE A 404 11.46 -5.87 -1.77
N PHE A 405 12.64 -5.96 -1.14
CA PHE A 405 13.78 -5.12 -1.52
C PHE A 405 14.33 -5.54 -2.89
N LEU A 406 14.47 -6.84 -3.16
CA LEU A 406 14.93 -7.37 -4.45
C LEU A 406 14.06 -6.89 -5.62
N ALA A 407 12.73 -6.95 -5.48
CA ALA A 407 11.81 -6.43 -6.49
C ALA A 407 11.82 -4.89 -6.58
N SER A 408 12.27 -4.18 -5.54
CA SER A 408 12.39 -2.71 -5.51
C SER A 408 13.63 -2.16 -6.23
N HIS A 409 14.50 -3.01 -6.76
CA HIS A 409 15.55 -2.60 -7.72
C HIS A 409 15.04 -2.57 -9.17
N ALA A 410 13.89 -3.16 -9.48
CA ALA A 410 13.44 -3.30 -10.86
C ALA A 410 12.97 -1.99 -11.50
N LYS A 411 13.23 -1.85 -12.80
CA LYS A 411 12.91 -0.68 -13.61
C LYS A 411 11.44 -0.66 -14.04
N TYR A 412 10.91 -1.83 -14.37
CA TYR A 412 9.51 -2.07 -14.73
C TYR A 412 8.87 -3.06 -13.76
N ALA A 413 7.57 -2.93 -13.51
CA ALA A 413 6.81 -3.85 -12.67
C ALA A 413 5.62 -4.47 -13.42
N VAL A 414 5.45 -5.79 -13.27
CA VAL A 414 4.28 -6.56 -13.67
C VAL A 414 3.62 -7.07 -12.39
N VAL A 415 2.42 -6.59 -12.08
CA VAL A 415 1.73 -6.88 -10.83
C VAL A 415 0.40 -7.59 -11.07
N SER A 416 0.13 -8.63 -10.28
CA SER A 416 -1.19 -9.25 -10.21
C SER A 416 -2.22 -8.29 -9.58
N GLY A 417 -3.23 -7.88 -10.34
CA GLY A 417 -4.42 -7.23 -9.79
C GLY A 417 -5.27 -8.21 -8.95
N ALA A 418 -5.98 -7.68 -7.96
CA ALA A 418 -7.06 -8.42 -7.32
C ALA A 418 -8.38 -8.11 -8.05
N HIS A 419 -9.38 -8.99 -7.98
CA HIS A 419 -10.66 -8.88 -8.70
C HIS A 419 -11.42 -7.53 -8.49
N ARG A 420 -11.05 -6.72 -7.49
CA ARG A 420 -11.60 -5.37 -7.25
C ARG A 420 -10.53 -4.31 -6.89
N ARG A 421 -9.22 -4.57 -7.08
CA ARG A 421 -8.13 -3.63 -6.73
C ARG A 421 -6.95 -3.74 -7.69
N VAL A 422 -6.32 -2.60 -8.01
CA VAL A 422 -5.19 -2.47 -8.98
C VAL A 422 -3.92 -3.24 -8.58
N GLY A 423 -3.84 -3.75 -7.35
CA GLY A 423 -2.76 -4.63 -6.88
C GLY A 423 -2.92 -4.98 -5.41
N THR A 424 -1.94 -5.69 -4.84
CA THR A 424 -1.77 -5.79 -3.38
C THR A 424 -1.10 -4.51 -2.86
N THR A 425 -1.35 -4.14 -1.60
CA THR A 425 -0.62 -3.04 -0.92
C THR A 425 0.88 -3.29 -0.90
N TYR A 426 1.30 -4.55 -0.76
CA TYR A 426 2.69 -4.97 -0.88
C TYR A 426 3.30 -4.63 -2.26
N ALA A 427 2.62 -4.96 -3.36
CA ALA A 427 3.08 -4.62 -4.72
C ALA A 427 3.08 -3.11 -4.99
N GLN A 428 2.12 -2.37 -4.42
CA GLN A 428 2.08 -0.91 -4.49
C GLN A 428 3.31 -0.28 -3.81
N LEU A 429 3.74 -0.82 -2.67
CA LEU A 429 4.95 -0.37 -1.98
C LEU A 429 6.22 -0.75 -2.75
N ILE A 430 6.31 -1.95 -3.36
CA ILE A 430 7.44 -2.30 -4.25
C ILE A 430 7.56 -1.29 -5.37
N ALA A 431 6.47 -1.05 -6.11
CA ALA A 431 6.48 -0.13 -7.25
C ALA A 431 6.81 1.31 -6.83
N ALA A 432 6.31 1.76 -5.67
CA ALA A 432 6.64 3.07 -5.12
C ALA A 432 8.12 3.18 -4.72
N LEU A 433 8.70 2.20 -4.03
CA LEU A 433 10.12 2.22 -3.66
C LEU A 433 11.01 2.12 -4.91
N ALA A 434 10.68 1.24 -5.86
CA ALA A 434 11.39 1.09 -7.13
C ALA A 434 11.44 2.39 -7.94
N ALA A 435 10.31 3.08 -8.06
CA ALA A 435 10.24 4.35 -8.74
C ALA A 435 11.03 5.46 -8.02
N ALA A 436 11.16 5.41 -6.69
CA ALA A 436 12.00 6.35 -5.93
C ALA A 436 13.50 6.05 -6.07
N ASN A 437 13.89 4.77 -6.09
CA ASN A 437 15.28 4.33 -6.29
C ASN A 437 15.78 4.71 -7.70
N ASN A 438 14.95 4.49 -8.74
CA ASN A 438 15.24 4.82 -10.13
C ASN A 438 15.06 6.32 -10.48
N LEU A 439 14.70 7.17 -9.51
CA LEU A 439 14.43 8.59 -9.75
C LEU A 439 15.73 9.40 -9.87
N GLY A 440 16.18 9.58 -11.12
CA GLY A 440 17.39 10.33 -11.46
C GLY A 440 18.42 9.54 -12.28
N THR A 441 18.24 8.23 -12.46
CA THR A 441 19.14 7.37 -13.27
C THR A 441 18.77 7.31 -14.76
N TYR A 442 17.65 7.93 -15.18
CA TYR A 442 17.22 8.03 -16.58
C TYR A 442 17.34 9.45 -17.12
N ILE A 443 18.56 9.82 -17.54
CA ILE A 443 18.72 10.80 -18.62
C ILE A 443 18.94 10.00 -19.90
N HIS A 444 17.86 9.76 -20.65
CA HIS A 444 17.90 9.67 -22.12
C HIS A 444 16.47 9.64 -22.67
N ILE A 445 16.02 10.80 -23.14
CA ILE A 445 14.99 10.86 -24.18
C ILE A 445 15.70 10.51 -25.49
N VAL A 446 15.14 9.56 -26.24
CA VAL A 446 15.39 9.46 -27.69
C VAL A 446 14.03 9.63 -28.35
N PHE A 447 13.84 10.77 -29.01
CA PHE A 447 12.74 10.95 -29.95
C PHE A 447 13.08 10.20 -31.24
N GLY A 448 12.07 9.52 -31.79
CA GLY A 448 12.03 8.88 -33.09
C GLY A 448 10.59 8.78 -33.53
#